data_AF-A0A964JCP6-F1
#
_entry.id   AF-A0A964JCP6-F1
#
_cell.length_a   1.000
_cell.length_b   1.000
_cell.length_c   1.000
_cell.angle_alpha   90.00
_cell.angle_beta   90.00
_cell.angle_gamma   90.00
#
_symmetry.space_group_name_H-M   'P 1'
#
loop_
_entity.id
_entity.type
_entity.pdbx_description
1 polymer ?
#
loop_
_entity_poly.entity_id
_entity_poly.type
_entity_poly.pdbx_seq_one_letter_code
_entity_poly.pdbx_strand_id
1 'polypeptide(L)'
;MTRALFHIAFAAALLAPAVVAGDAVAQTTPQGPPSPLVRFTIVDNTIPEPLTDVPGDPDRGKRVVTNASNSTCLICHKMPIPEQPDQGQIAPPLDGIGNRYTAAQLRLRLVNPKLLTPETMMPAYYRVDGLTRVQAQYQGRTIYSPQDIEDAIVYLLTLK
;
A
#
# COMPACT_ATOMS: atom_id res chain seq x y z
N MET A 1 62.43 -54.21 24.93
CA MET A 1 62.34 -54.30 23.45
C MET A 1 60.87 -54.57 23.17
N THR A 2 60.01 -53.65 22.74
CA THR A 2 60.07 -52.80 21.53
C THR A 2 59.06 -51.65 21.74
N ARG A 3 59.48 -50.38 21.59
CA ARG A 3 58.58 -49.21 21.62
C ARG A 3 57.90 -49.08 20.25
N ALA A 4 56.58 -49.23 20.18
CA ALA A 4 55.79 -48.93 19.00
C ALA A 4 55.41 -47.43 18.99
N LEU A 5 55.94 -46.71 18.00
CA LEU A 5 55.64 -45.30 17.72
C LEU A 5 54.34 -45.21 16.92
N PHE A 6 53.23 -44.85 17.58
CA PHE A 6 52.00 -44.45 16.89
C PHE A 6 52.14 -43.00 16.41
N HIS A 7 52.28 -42.82 15.10
CA HIS A 7 52.16 -41.52 14.44
C HIS A 7 50.67 -41.23 14.24
N ILE A 8 50.12 -40.31 15.02
CA ILE A 8 48.78 -39.75 14.79
C ILE A 8 48.94 -38.61 13.80
N ALA A 9 48.50 -38.84 12.56
CA ALA A 9 48.41 -37.80 11.54
C ALA A 9 47.28 -36.82 11.91
N PHE A 10 47.62 -35.55 12.17
CA PHE A 10 46.67 -34.46 12.30
C PHE A 10 46.11 -34.11 10.92
N ALA A 11 44.86 -34.50 10.65
CA ALA A 11 44.11 -33.99 9.51
C ALA A 11 43.70 -32.54 9.79
N ALA A 12 44.31 -31.58 9.08
CA ALA A 12 43.93 -30.18 9.11
C ALA A 12 42.58 -30.00 8.40
N ALA A 13 41.51 -29.92 9.17
CA ALA A 13 40.19 -29.54 8.68
C ALA A 13 40.17 -28.04 8.36
N LEU A 14 40.13 -27.70 7.07
CA LEU A 14 39.92 -26.34 6.58
C LEU A 14 38.49 -25.89 6.93
N LEU A 15 38.34 -25.03 7.93
CA LEU A 15 37.09 -24.30 8.16
C LEU A 15 36.94 -23.19 7.11
N ALA A 16 35.97 -23.35 6.20
CA ALA A 16 35.49 -22.26 5.37
C ALA A 16 34.51 -21.39 6.19
N PRO A 17 34.59 -20.05 6.13
CA PRO A 17 33.61 -19.19 6.78
C PRO A 17 32.27 -19.27 6.04
N ALA A 18 31.21 -19.63 6.76
CA ALA A 18 29.84 -19.54 6.28
C ALA A 18 29.47 -18.06 6.10
N VAL A 19 29.29 -17.64 4.85
CA VAL A 19 28.72 -16.33 4.51
C VAL A 19 27.24 -16.36 4.86
N VAL A 20 26.86 -15.70 5.95
CA VAL A 20 25.45 -15.45 6.27
C VAL A 20 24.94 -14.39 5.29
N ALA A 21 24.10 -14.81 4.34
CA ALA A 21 23.34 -13.89 3.51
C ALA A 21 22.39 -13.10 4.43
N GLY A 22 22.63 -11.80 4.59
CA GLY A 22 21.73 -10.92 5.31
C GLY A 22 20.40 -10.80 4.57
N ASP A 23 19.30 -10.93 5.31
CA ASP A 23 17.96 -10.69 4.80
C ASP A 23 17.89 -9.30 4.16
N ALA A 24 17.59 -9.27 2.87
CA ALA A 24 17.28 -8.06 2.15
C ALA A 24 15.97 -7.49 2.73
N VAL A 25 16.09 -6.53 3.65
CA VAL A 25 14.99 -5.61 3.95
C VAL A 25 14.66 -4.92 2.63
N ALA A 26 13.49 -5.25 2.07
CA ALA A 26 12.93 -4.48 0.97
C ALA A 26 12.78 -3.03 1.44
N GLN A 27 13.75 -2.21 1.06
CA GLN A 27 13.70 -0.78 1.30
C GLN A 27 12.62 -0.24 0.36
N THR A 28 11.43 0.01 0.90
CA THR A 28 10.40 0.80 0.22
C THR A 28 10.96 2.21 0.04
N THR A 29 11.63 2.43 -1.08
CA THR A 29 12.14 3.75 -1.45
C THR A 29 10.94 4.62 -1.79
N PRO A 30 10.75 5.80 -1.16
CA PRO A 30 9.70 6.71 -1.58
C PRO A 30 9.95 7.12 -3.05
N GLN A 31 9.06 6.72 -3.95
CA GLN A 31 9.20 7.00 -5.37
C GLN A 31 9.08 8.52 -5.64
N GLY A 32 10.13 9.09 -6.24
CA GLY A 32 10.10 10.30 -7.09
C GLY A 32 9.89 11.66 -6.39
N PRO A 33 10.27 12.78 -7.05
CA PRO A 33 9.90 14.13 -6.62
C PRO A 33 8.38 14.34 -6.69
N PRO A 34 7.81 15.35 -6.00
CA PRO A 34 6.39 15.67 -6.08
C PRO A 34 6.00 15.95 -7.53
N SER A 35 5.31 14.99 -8.16
CA SER A 35 4.74 15.17 -9.49
C SER A 35 3.56 16.14 -9.37
N PRO A 36 3.42 17.14 -10.26
CA PRO A 36 2.24 18.00 -10.25
C PRO A 36 1.00 17.12 -10.31
N LEU A 37 0.02 17.40 -9.45
CA LEU A 37 -1.22 16.64 -9.39
C LEU A 37 -1.83 16.56 -10.79
N VAL A 38 -2.25 15.36 -11.18
CA VAL A 38 -3.02 15.19 -12.41
C VAL A 38 -4.30 16.00 -12.26
N ARG A 39 -4.61 16.82 -13.26
CA ARG A 39 -5.87 17.59 -13.26
C ARG A 39 -7.03 16.65 -13.53
N PHE A 40 -8.10 16.80 -12.77
CA PHE A 40 -9.35 16.09 -12.94
C PHE A 40 -10.52 17.05 -12.77
N THR A 41 -11.69 16.66 -13.27
CA THR A 41 -12.93 17.42 -13.13
C THR A 41 -13.90 16.65 -12.25
N ILE A 42 -14.58 17.37 -11.36
CA ILE A 42 -15.67 16.83 -10.56
C ILE A 42 -16.98 17.15 -11.27
N VAL A 43 -17.77 16.11 -11.56
CA VAL A 43 -19.10 16.22 -12.17
C VAL A 43 -20.05 15.41 -11.32
N ASP A 44 -21.14 16.03 -10.87
CA ASP A 44 -22.20 15.39 -10.08
C ASP A 44 -21.69 14.52 -8.90
N ASN A 45 -20.75 15.07 -8.12
CA ASN A 45 -20.11 14.36 -6.99
C ASN A 45 -19.38 13.07 -7.40
N THR A 46 -18.78 13.07 -8.59
CA THR A 46 -17.92 12.01 -9.09
C THR A 46 -16.68 12.58 -9.77
N ILE A 47 -15.67 11.74 -9.99
CA ILE A 47 -14.59 12.03 -10.94
C ILE A 47 -14.74 10.99 -12.07
N PRO A 48 -15.38 11.34 -13.20
CA PRO A 48 -15.68 10.37 -14.26
C PRO A 48 -14.44 9.75 -14.87
N GLU A 49 -13.48 10.60 -15.23
CA GLU A 49 -12.26 10.19 -15.92
C GLU A 49 -11.25 9.55 -14.96
N PRO A 50 -10.55 8.48 -15.38
CA PRO A 50 -9.40 7.95 -14.67
C PRO A 50 -8.29 8.98 -14.43
N LEU A 51 -7.52 8.80 -13.35
CA LEU A 51 -6.39 9.69 -13.04
C LEU A 51 -5.12 9.36 -13.85
N THR A 52 -5.15 8.31 -14.66
CA THR A 52 -4.04 7.76 -15.45
C THR A 52 -4.60 7.00 -16.65
N ASP A 53 -3.81 6.89 -17.72
CA ASP A 53 -4.15 6.15 -18.94
C ASP A 53 -3.90 4.63 -18.83
N VAL A 54 -3.17 4.21 -17.80
CA VAL A 54 -2.89 2.80 -17.51
C VAL A 54 -4.08 2.16 -16.76
N PRO A 55 -4.65 1.06 -17.27
CA PRO A 55 -5.72 0.34 -16.58
C PRO A 55 -5.32 -0.12 -15.18
N GLY A 56 -6.27 -0.04 -14.24
CA GLY A 56 -6.10 -0.52 -12.88
C GLY A 56 -5.94 -2.05 -12.82
N ASP A 57 -5.17 -2.51 -11.84
CA ASP A 57 -4.89 -3.92 -11.58
C ASP A 57 -5.42 -4.32 -10.19
N PRO A 58 -6.34 -5.30 -10.10
CA PRO A 58 -6.96 -5.68 -8.83
C PRO A 58 -5.97 -6.30 -7.84
N ASP A 59 -4.92 -6.99 -8.29
CA ASP A 59 -3.93 -7.58 -7.39
C ASP A 59 -3.04 -6.48 -6.80
N ARG A 60 -2.71 -5.45 -7.59
CA ARG A 60 -2.05 -4.24 -7.06
C ARG A 60 -2.99 -3.49 -6.12
N GLY A 61 -4.27 -3.38 -6.48
CA GLY A 61 -5.29 -2.73 -5.68
C GLY A 61 -5.48 -3.35 -4.32
N LYS A 62 -5.50 -4.68 -4.25
CA LYS A 62 -5.51 -5.42 -2.97
C LYS A 62 -4.32 -5.03 -2.11
N ARG A 63 -3.12 -4.97 -2.69
CA ARG A 63 -1.91 -4.54 -1.97
C ARG A 63 -2.01 -3.11 -1.48
N VAL A 64 -2.55 -2.19 -2.28
CA VAL A 64 -2.77 -0.78 -1.87
C VAL A 64 -3.67 -0.72 -0.65
N VAL A 65 -4.84 -1.38 -0.67
CA VAL A 65 -5.80 -1.29 0.43
C VAL A 65 -5.34 -1.99 1.71
N THR A 66 -4.39 -2.92 1.63
CA THR A 66 -3.82 -3.63 2.78
C THR A 66 -2.46 -3.08 3.23
N ASN A 67 -1.88 -2.07 2.58
CA ASN A 67 -0.51 -1.62 2.85
C ASN A 67 -0.40 -0.84 4.17
N ALA A 68 0.08 -1.49 5.22
CA ALA A 68 0.26 -0.89 6.54
C ALA A 68 1.38 0.18 6.61
N SER A 69 2.35 0.16 5.68
CA SER A 69 3.50 1.09 5.70
C SER A 69 3.17 2.48 5.17
N ASN A 70 2.15 2.61 4.32
CA ASN A 70 1.68 3.90 3.81
C ASN A 70 0.39 4.32 4.53
N SER A 71 -0.71 3.74 4.10
CA SER A 71 -2.03 3.86 4.71
C SER A 71 -2.80 2.61 4.32
N THR A 72 -3.38 1.91 5.30
CA THR A 72 -4.21 0.74 5.02
C THR A 72 -5.66 1.09 5.29
N CYS A 73 -6.54 0.69 4.38
CA CYS A 73 -7.98 0.83 4.56
C CYS A 73 -8.47 -0.01 5.74
N LEU A 74 -7.75 -1.09 6.06
CA LEU A 74 -8.10 -2.06 7.09
C LEU A 74 -8.02 -1.52 8.52
N ILE A 75 -7.32 -0.41 8.77
CA ILE A 75 -7.36 0.25 10.08
C ILE A 75 -8.79 0.69 10.43
N CYS A 76 -9.59 1.07 9.42
CA CYS A 76 -10.94 1.59 9.63
C CYS A 76 -12.05 0.66 9.15
N HIS A 77 -11.79 -0.08 8.06
CA HIS A 77 -12.81 -0.84 7.34
C HIS A 77 -12.55 -2.33 7.39
N LYS A 78 -13.62 -3.10 7.60
CA LYS A 78 -13.59 -4.55 7.35
C LYS A 78 -13.74 -4.88 5.86
N MET A 79 -13.02 -5.86 5.37
CA MET A 79 -13.04 -6.41 4.01
C MET A 79 -12.95 -7.95 4.04
N PRO A 80 -13.44 -8.66 3.01
CA PRO A 80 -13.35 -10.12 2.92
C PRO A 80 -11.93 -10.60 2.52
N ILE A 81 -10.93 -10.30 3.37
CA ILE A 81 -9.51 -10.64 3.18
C ILE A 81 -9.07 -11.54 4.36
N PRO A 82 -9.26 -12.86 4.28
CA PRO A 82 -9.06 -13.77 5.40
C PRO A 82 -7.61 -13.82 5.90
N GLU A 83 -6.63 -13.54 5.04
CA GLU A 83 -5.21 -13.48 5.41
C GLU A 83 -4.82 -12.21 6.18
N GLN A 84 -5.74 -11.23 6.34
CA GLN A 84 -5.56 -10.01 7.14
C GLN A 84 -6.60 -9.99 8.28
N PRO A 85 -6.39 -10.73 9.38
CA PRO A 85 -7.42 -10.91 10.41
C PRO A 85 -7.66 -9.65 11.27
N ASP A 86 -6.66 -8.79 11.43
CA ASP A 86 -6.72 -7.62 12.31
C ASP A 86 -7.26 -6.39 11.56
N GLN A 87 -8.60 -6.30 11.48
CA GLN A 87 -9.31 -5.23 10.77
C GLN A 87 -10.17 -4.40 11.74
N GLY A 88 -10.14 -3.08 11.56
CA GLY A 88 -10.91 -2.14 12.35
C GLY A 88 -12.40 -2.08 11.98
N GLN A 89 -13.17 -1.44 12.86
CA GLN A 89 -14.62 -1.24 12.74
C GLN A 89 -15.02 0.23 12.96
N ILE A 90 -14.08 1.16 12.69
CA ILE A 90 -14.31 2.60 12.85
C ILE A 90 -15.26 3.12 11.76
N ALA A 91 -15.23 2.50 10.58
CA ALA A 91 -16.04 2.86 9.43
C ALA A 91 -16.82 1.65 8.88
N PRO A 92 -17.87 1.87 8.06
CA PRO A 92 -18.70 0.78 7.54
C PRO A 92 -17.88 -0.26 6.76
N PRO A 93 -18.25 -1.54 6.80
CA PRO A 93 -17.49 -2.55 6.10
C PRO A 93 -17.62 -2.38 4.57
N LEU A 94 -16.62 -2.85 3.85
CA LEU A 94 -16.45 -2.64 2.41
C LEU A 94 -16.78 -3.88 1.57
N ASP A 95 -17.28 -4.95 2.19
CA ASP A 95 -18.02 -5.98 1.47
C ASP A 95 -19.20 -5.36 0.71
N GLY A 96 -19.47 -5.90 -0.48
CA GLY A 96 -20.50 -5.40 -1.38
C GLY A 96 -20.30 -3.95 -1.87
N ILE A 97 -19.14 -3.30 -1.64
CA ILE A 97 -18.94 -1.92 -2.10
C ILE A 97 -19.03 -1.79 -3.62
N GLY A 98 -18.61 -2.82 -4.36
CA GLY A 98 -18.74 -2.87 -5.83
C GLY A 98 -20.19 -2.90 -6.33
N ASN A 99 -21.16 -3.23 -5.47
CA ASN A 99 -22.59 -3.11 -5.79
C ASN A 99 -23.16 -1.73 -5.42
N ARG A 100 -22.48 -0.98 -4.54
CA ARG A 100 -22.98 0.29 -3.98
C ARG A 100 -22.49 1.52 -4.74
N TYR A 101 -21.32 1.44 -5.37
CA TYR A 101 -20.68 2.58 -6.02
C TYR A 101 -20.11 2.23 -7.39
N THR A 102 -20.13 3.22 -8.27
CA THR A 102 -19.40 3.18 -9.55
C THR A 102 -17.92 3.55 -9.36
N ALA A 103 -17.09 3.26 -10.36
CA ALA A 103 -15.68 3.66 -10.36
C ALA A 103 -15.51 5.18 -10.13
N ALA A 104 -16.32 6.00 -10.80
CA ALA A 104 -16.27 7.45 -10.70
C ALA A 104 -16.63 7.98 -9.29
N GLN A 105 -17.57 7.31 -8.62
CA GLN A 105 -17.96 7.61 -7.24
C GLN A 105 -16.90 7.18 -6.22
N LEU A 106 -16.22 6.06 -6.47
CA LEU A 106 -15.09 5.59 -5.65
C LEU A 106 -13.88 6.51 -5.81
N ARG A 107 -13.61 6.98 -7.03
CA ARG A 107 -12.51 7.90 -7.32
C ARG A 107 -12.59 9.18 -6.50
N LEU A 108 -13.76 9.84 -6.46
CA LEU A 108 -13.91 11.02 -5.61
C LEU A 108 -13.71 10.70 -4.12
N ARG A 109 -14.23 9.56 -3.65
CA ARG A 109 -14.05 9.12 -2.25
C ARG A 109 -12.60 8.88 -1.88
N LEU A 110 -11.77 8.33 -2.79
CA LEU A 110 -10.36 8.13 -2.51
C LEU A 110 -9.54 9.42 -2.70
N VAL A 111 -9.85 10.21 -3.72
CA VAL A 111 -9.14 11.48 -3.98
C VAL A 111 -9.34 12.46 -2.83
N ASN A 112 -10.59 12.74 -2.47
CA ASN A 112 -10.92 13.63 -1.36
C ASN A 112 -12.34 13.38 -0.83
N PRO A 113 -12.51 12.49 0.17
CA PRO A 113 -13.82 12.16 0.72
C PRO A 113 -14.46 13.33 1.47
N LYS A 114 -13.67 14.35 1.86
CA LYS A 114 -14.18 15.54 2.56
C LYS A 114 -15.07 16.42 1.68
N LEU A 115 -14.98 16.28 0.36
CA LEU A 115 -15.91 16.96 -0.56
C LEU A 115 -17.31 16.34 -0.52
N LEU A 116 -17.43 15.08 -0.08
CA LEU A 116 -18.70 14.38 0.08
C LEU A 116 -19.20 14.46 1.53
N THR A 117 -18.30 14.39 2.49
CA THR A 117 -18.61 14.42 3.92
C THR A 117 -17.50 15.19 4.64
N PRO A 118 -17.64 16.50 4.86
CA PRO A 118 -16.57 17.37 5.39
C PRO A 118 -15.92 16.85 6.68
N GLU A 119 -16.75 16.33 7.58
CA GLU A 119 -16.34 15.83 8.90
C GLU A 119 -15.80 14.39 8.89
N THR A 120 -15.69 13.75 7.73
CA THR A 120 -15.17 12.37 7.66
C THR A 120 -13.74 12.27 8.15
N MET A 121 -13.46 11.21 8.92
CA MET A 121 -12.10 10.84 9.33
C MET A 121 -11.32 10.14 8.20
N MET A 122 -12.00 9.69 7.13
CA MET A 122 -11.33 9.07 5.99
C MET A 122 -10.31 10.05 5.38
N PRO A 123 -9.04 9.67 5.22
CA PRO A 123 -8.03 10.54 4.63
C PRO A 123 -8.34 10.91 3.18
N ALA A 124 -7.93 12.11 2.76
CA ALA A 124 -7.83 12.46 1.34
C ALA A 124 -6.50 11.93 0.81
N TYR A 125 -6.55 10.85 0.01
CA TYR A 125 -5.33 10.15 -0.40
C TYR A 125 -4.58 10.83 -1.54
N TYR A 126 -5.26 11.68 -2.32
CA TYR A 126 -4.70 12.37 -3.48
C TYR A 126 -4.81 13.91 -3.33
N ARG A 127 -4.34 14.44 -2.20
CA ARG A 127 -4.32 15.88 -1.88
C ARG A 127 -2.98 16.31 -1.28
N VAL A 128 -2.51 17.51 -1.62
CA VAL A 128 -1.22 18.07 -1.14
C VAL A 128 -1.34 19.41 -0.41
N ASP A 129 -2.52 20.04 -0.46
CA ASP A 129 -2.80 21.38 0.05
C ASP A 129 -3.82 21.37 1.20
N GLY A 130 -3.93 22.51 1.90
CA GLY A 130 -4.83 22.66 3.05
C GLY A 130 -4.48 21.72 4.21
N LEU A 131 -3.21 21.33 4.33
CA LEU A 131 -2.70 20.43 5.36
C LEU A 131 -1.88 21.18 6.42
N THR A 132 -1.95 20.71 7.67
CA THR A 132 -1.27 21.33 8.81
C THR A 132 -0.23 20.37 9.36
N ARG A 133 1.01 20.85 9.58
CA ARG A 133 2.12 20.08 10.20
C ARG A 133 2.42 18.75 9.50
N VAL A 134 2.45 18.76 8.18
CA VAL A 134 2.75 17.57 7.35
C VAL A 134 4.17 17.08 7.62
N GLN A 135 4.33 15.77 7.85
CA GLN A 135 5.64 15.14 8.01
C GLN A 135 6.51 15.39 6.78
N ALA A 136 7.82 15.54 6.98
CA ALA A 136 8.75 15.92 5.91
C ALA A 136 8.65 15.04 4.65
N GLN A 137 8.49 13.72 4.83
CA GLN A 137 8.36 12.76 3.73
C GLN A 137 7.11 12.94 2.84
N TYR A 138 6.07 13.64 3.33
CA TYR A 138 4.81 13.84 2.60
C TYR A 138 4.60 15.29 2.14
N GLN A 139 5.56 16.20 2.36
CA GLN A 139 5.40 17.59 1.95
C GLN A 139 5.36 17.70 0.41
N GLY A 140 4.26 18.29 -0.10
CA GLY A 140 4.00 18.42 -1.53
C GLY A 140 3.66 17.10 -2.23
N ARG A 141 3.43 16.01 -1.48
CA ARG A 141 3.19 14.66 -2.03
C ARG A 141 1.85 14.11 -1.55
N THR A 142 1.25 13.28 -2.39
CA THR A 142 0.04 12.52 -2.05
C THR A 142 0.39 11.24 -1.29
N ILE A 143 -0.60 10.62 -0.63
CA ILE A 143 -0.41 9.33 0.03
C ILE A 143 -0.34 8.21 -1.02
N TYR A 144 -1.19 8.30 -2.04
CA TYR A 144 -1.25 7.36 -3.15
C TYR A 144 -0.94 8.07 -4.47
N SER A 145 -0.31 7.35 -5.40
CA SER A 145 -0.15 7.82 -6.78
C SER A 145 -1.50 7.74 -7.53
N PRO A 146 -1.62 8.35 -8.72
CA PRO A 146 -2.79 8.14 -9.59
C PRO A 146 -3.07 6.66 -9.86
N GLN A 147 -2.01 5.88 -10.08
CA GLN A 147 -2.14 4.45 -10.38
C GLN A 147 -2.61 3.67 -9.16
N ASP A 148 -2.10 3.95 -7.97
CA ASP A 148 -2.54 3.29 -6.74
C ASP A 148 -4.04 3.51 -6.50
N ILE A 149 -4.56 4.71 -6.82
CA ILE A 149 -6.00 5.01 -6.74
C ILE A 149 -6.79 4.15 -7.72
N GLU A 150 -6.38 4.07 -8.99
CA GLU A 150 -7.10 3.25 -9.99
C GLU A 150 -7.03 1.75 -9.69
N ASP A 151 -5.87 1.27 -9.24
CA ASP A 151 -5.68 -0.11 -8.81
C ASP A 151 -6.63 -0.44 -7.63
N ALA A 152 -6.67 0.42 -6.61
CA ALA A 152 -7.57 0.26 -5.46
C ALA A 152 -9.05 0.26 -5.88
N ILE A 153 -9.45 1.14 -6.81
CA ILE A 153 -10.83 1.18 -7.33
C ILE A 153 -11.19 -0.14 -7.99
N VAL A 154 -10.34 -0.66 -8.88
CA VAL A 154 -10.61 -1.92 -9.59
C VAL A 154 -10.75 -3.07 -8.60
N TYR A 155 -9.90 -3.15 -7.57
CA TYR A 155 -10.06 -4.13 -6.49
C TYR A 155 -11.37 -3.95 -5.72
N LEU A 156 -11.71 -2.73 -5.29
CA LEU A 156 -12.95 -2.48 -4.54
C LEU A 156 -14.20 -2.85 -5.34
N LEU A 157 -14.18 -2.67 -6.67
CA LEU A 157 -15.27 -3.07 -7.56
C LEU A 157 -15.45 -4.60 -7.65
N THR A 158 -14.44 -5.39 -7.30
CA THR A 158 -14.59 -6.86 -7.24
C THR A 158 -15.29 -7.34 -5.97
N LEU A 159 -15.42 -6.48 -4.95
CA LEU A 159 -16.07 -6.81 -3.68
C LEU A 159 -17.59 -6.64 -3.80
N LYS A 160 -18.27 -7.70 -4.24
CA LYS A 160 -19.73 -7.75 -4.43
C LYS A 160 -20.39 -8.61 -3.38
#